data_AF-A0A4Y2KR90-F1
#
_entry.id   AF-A0A4Y2KR90-F1
#
_cell.length_a   1.000
_cell.length_b   1.000
_cell.length_c   1.000
_cell.angle_alpha   90.00
_cell.angle_beta   90.00
_cell.angle_gamma   90.00
#
_symmetry.space_group_name_H-M   'P 1'
#
loop_
_entity.id
_entity.type
_entity.pdbx_description
1 polymer ?
#
loop_
_entity_poly.entity_id
_entity_poly.type
_entity_poly.pdbx_seq_one_letter_code
_entity_poly.pdbx_strand_id
1 'polypeptide(L)'
;MVGNDFLFNSHNFRVWSEENPHATRIRAAQERFSVNVWAGIGDHLVGPYFVPERLTGANYLTFLQQVLPQLLDHAHVSAAMRSSMWFQHDGPSPITAFACVST
;
A
#
# COMPACT_ATOMS: atom_id res chain seq x y z
N MET A 1 27.37 -21.44 -4.45
CA MET A 1 25.91 -21.52 -4.58
C MET A 1 25.30 -20.91 -3.33
N VAL A 2 24.70 -19.72 -3.45
CA VAL A 2 23.67 -19.23 -2.51
C VAL A 2 22.65 -18.55 -3.41
N GLY A 3 21.56 -19.26 -3.68
CA GLY A 3 20.46 -18.73 -4.47
C GLY A 3 19.69 -17.75 -3.60
N ASN A 4 19.83 -16.45 -3.88
CA ASN A 4 18.76 -15.53 -3.56
C ASN A 4 17.69 -15.78 -4.61
N ASP A 5 16.64 -16.51 -4.23
CA ASP A 5 15.41 -16.60 -5.01
C ASP A 5 14.76 -15.21 -5.00
N PHE A 6 15.20 -14.35 -5.92
CA PHE A 6 14.63 -13.02 -6.11
C PHE A 6 13.18 -13.18 -6.58
N LEU A 7 12.25 -13.17 -5.62
CA LEU A 7 10.82 -13.04 -5.86
C LEU A 7 10.59 -11.77 -6.68
N PHE A 8 10.20 -11.96 -7.94
CA PHE A 8 10.15 -10.89 -8.90
C PHE A 8 8.76 -10.76 -9.49
N ASN A 9 8.14 -9.59 -9.33
CA ASN A 9 6.86 -9.33 -9.95
C ASN A 9 7.04 -9.08 -11.46
N SER A 10 6.96 -10.17 -12.24
CA SER A 10 7.06 -10.13 -13.70
C SER A 10 6.03 -9.21 -14.38
N HIS A 11 4.95 -8.84 -13.70
CA HIS A 11 3.94 -7.92 -14.22
C HIS A 11 4.39 -6.45 -14.17
N ASN A 12 5.19 -6.07 -13.17
CA ASN A 12 5.69 -4.69 -13.01
C ASN A 12 7.10 -4.50 -13.58
N PHE A 13 7.67 -5.53 -14.20
CA PHE A 13 8.98 -5.41 -14.83
C PHE A 13 8.88 -4.85 -16.23
N ARG A 14 9.31 -3.60 -16.38
CA ARG A 14 9.41 -2.96 -17.68
C ARG A 14 10.86 -2.63 -18.00
N VAL A 15 11.33 -3.14 -19.14
CA VAL A 15 12.64 -2.79 -19.71
C VAL A 15 12.42 -1.63 -20.66
N TRP A 16 13.17 -0.55 -20.47
CA TRP A 16 13.17 0.62 -21.33
C TRP A 16 14.52 0.72 -22.04
N SER A 17 14.51 0.91 -23.35
CA SER A 17 15.70 1.23 -24.16
C SER A 17 15.27 2.02 -25.42
N GLU A 18 16.20 2.79 -26.00
CA GLU A 18 15.96 3.57 -27.22
C GLU A 18 15.61 2.67 -28.43
N GLU A 19 16.23 1.50 -28.52
CA GLU A 19 15.92 0.47 -29.52
C GLU A 19 15.31 -0.76 -28.84
N ASN A 20 14.36 -1.44 -29.49
CA ASN A 20 13.66 -2.59 -28.92
C ASN A 20 14.66 -3.67 -28.48
N PRO A 21 14.78 -3.99 -27.17
CA PRO A 21 15.85 -4.83 -26.67
C PRO A 21 15.61 -6.32 -26.94
N HIS A 22 14.50 -6.69 -27.59
CA HIS A 22 14.07 -8.09 -27.82
C HIS A 22 14.14 -8.96 -26.56
N ALA A 23 13.97 -8.33 -25.39
CA ALA A 23 14.18 -8.98 -24.11
C ALA A 23 13.18 -10.13 -23.94
N THR A 24 13.69 -11.35 -23.92
CA THR A 24 12.94 -12.58 -23.66
C THR A 24 13.46 -13.19 -22.37
N ARG A 25 12.57 -13.59 -21.46
CA ARG A 25 12.95 -14.19 -20.17
C ARG A 25 12.24 -15.52 -19.98
N ILE A 26 13.01 -16.51 -19.54
CA ILE A 26 12.51 -17.82 -19.10
C ILE A 26 11.60 -17.58 -17.89
N ARG A 27 10.31 -17.90 -18.03
CA ARG A 27 9.33 -17.87 -16.95
C ARG A 27 9.49 -19.16 -16.14
N ALA A 28 10.18 -19.10 -14.99
CA ALA A 28 9.93 -20.08 -13.95
C ALA A 28 8.46 -19.98 -13.50
N ALA A 29 7.92 -21.05 -12.91
CA ALA A 29 6.54 -21.10 -12.43
C ALA A 29 6.15 -19.76 -11.79
N GLN A 30 5.07 -19.14 -12.29
CA GLN A 30 4.59 -17.87 -11.74
C GLN A 30 4.03 -18.12 -10.34
N GLU A 31 4.88 -18.11 -9.33
CA GLU A 31 4.42 -17.90 -7.96
C GLU A 31 3.89 -16.46 -7.91
N ARG A 32 2.56 -16.34 -8.03
CA ARG A 32 1.88 -15.06 -8.03
C ARG A 32 1.75 -14.62 -6.58
N PHE A 33 2.63 -13.72 -6.14
CA PHE A 33 2.47 -13.04 -4.87
C PHE A 33 1.83 -11.66 -5.09
N SER A 34 0.93 -11.30 -4.19
CA SER A 34 0.36 -9.95 -4.11
C SER A 34 0.59 -9.42 -2.70
N VAL A 35 0.94 -8.14 -2.61
CA VAL A 35 1.02 -7.42 -1.34
C VAL A 35 0.00 -6.31 -1.35
N ASN A 36 -0.66 -6.09 -0.22
CA ASN A 36 -1.54 -4.95 -0.05
C ASN A 36 -0.74 -3.80 0.57
N VAL A 37 -0.86 -2.62 -0.02
CA VAL A 37 -0.17 -1.42 0.44
C VAL A 37 -1.21 -0.32 0.64
N TRP A 38 -1.14 0.35 1.78
CA TRP A 38 -1.87 1.58 2.05
C TRP A 38 -0.91 2.77 1.93
N ALA A 39 -1.34 3.87 1.33
CA ALA A 39 -0.60 5.12 1.33
C ALA A 39 -1.58 6.30 1.35
N GLY A 40 -1.19 7.37 2.03
CA GLY A 40 -1.97 8.61 2.09
C GLY A 40 -1.32 9.69 1.24
N ILE A 41 -2.12 10.39 0.44
CA ILE A 41 -1.67 11.52 -0.39
C ILE A 41 -2.43 12.77 0.04
N GLY A 42 -1.66 13.82 0.36
CA GLY A 42 -2.14 15.17 0.67
C GLY A 42 -1.00 16.17 0.43
N ASP A 43 -0.89 17.21 1.26
CA ASP A 43 0.26 18.15 1.21
C ASP A 43 1.60 17.45 1.51
N HIS A 44 1.54 16.32 2.20
CA HIS A 44 2.67 15.43 2.46
C HIS A 44 2.30 14.00 2.06
N LEU A 45 3.29 13.25 1.59
CA LEU A 45 3.11 11.83 1.32
C LEU A 45 3.22 11.06 2.64
N VAL A 46 2.14 10.39 3.01
CA VAL A 46 2.10 9.49 4.17
C VAL A 46 2.35 8.09 3.63
N GLY A 47 3.45 7.51 4.09
CA GLY A 47 4.18 6.44 3.40
C GLY A 47 3.38 5.18 3.05
N PRO A 48 3.99 4.32 2.23
CA PRO A 48 3.48 2.98 1.98
C PRO A 48 3.58 2.14 3.27
N TYR A 49 2.42 1.72 3.76
CA TYR A 49 2.30 0.76 4.86
C TYR A 49 1.78 -0.56 4.31
N PHE A 50 2.51 -1.65 4.54
CA PHE A 50 2.10 -2.98 4.12
C PHE A 50 1.00 -3.48 5.05
N VAL A 51 -0.21 -3.60 4.52
CA VAL A 51 -1.36 -4.17 5.24
C VAL A 51 -1.42 -5.68 4.99
N PRO A 52 -2.04 -6.46 5.88
CA PRO A 52 -2.18 -7.91 5.71
C PRO A 52 -2.81 -8.27 4.36
N GLU A 53 -2.42 -9.41 3.80
CA GLU A 53 -2.95 -9.93 2.52
C GLU A 53 -4.48 -10.06 2.54
N ARG A 54 -5.04 -10.44 3.69
CA ARG A 54 -6.50 -10.47 3.90
C ARG A 54 -6.94 -9.28 4.74
N LEU A 55 -7.46 -8.26 4.08
CA LEU A 55 -8.13 -7.13 4.73
C LEU A 55 -9.52 -7.56 5.22
N THR A 56 -9.79 -7.38 6.51
CA THR A 56 -11.08 -7.59 7.18
C THR A 56 -11.49 -6.29 7.86
N GLY A 57 -12.78 -6.07 8.11
CA GLY A 57 -13.20 -4.83 8.79
C GLY A 57 -12.52 -4.64 10.15
N ALA A 58 -12.29 -5.73 10.88
CA ALA A 58 -11.61 -5.70 12.17
C ALA A 58 -10.14 -5.26 12.05
N ASN A 59 -9.35 -5.86 11.13
CA ASN A 59 -7.94 -5.49 11.01
C ASN A 59 -7.74 -4.11 10.36
N TYR A 60 -8.67 -3.71 9.50
CA TYR A 60 -8.69 -2.37 8.93
C TYR A 60 -9.02 -1.32 10.00
N LEU A 61 -10.00 -1.58 10.86
CA LEU A 61 -10.31 -0.72 12.01
C LEU A 61 -9.11 -0.60 12.96
N THR A 62 -8.45 -1.71 13.29
CA THR A 62 -7.22 -1.69 14.10
C THR A 62 -6.14 -0.85 13.43
N PHE A 63 -5.95 -0.97 12.12
CA PHE A 63 -5.03 -0.13 11.37
C PHE A 63 -5.38 1.37 11.49
N LEU A 64 -6.64 1.73 11.28
CA LEU A 64 -7.10 3.13 11.37
C LEU A 64 -6.92 3.73 12.77
N GLN A 65 -7.14 2.94 13.83
CA GLN A 65 -7.11 3.44 15.21
C GLN A 65 -5.72 3.44 15.82
N GLN A 66 -4.88 2.46 15.48
CA GLN A 66 -3.62 2.21 16.19
C GLN A 66 -2.39 2.55 15.36
N VAL A 67 -2.44 2.35 14.04
CA VAL A 67 -1.28 2.48 13.16
C VAL A 67 -1.30 3.81 12.41
N LEU A 68 -2.45 4.18 11.85
CA LEU A 68 -2.59 5.39 11.06
C LEU A 68 -2.17 6.67 11.82
N PRO A 69 -2.53 6.88 13.10
CA PRO A 69 -2.08 8.07 13.83
C PRO A 69 -0.56 8.16 13.93
N GLN A 70 0.12 7.03 14.14
CA GLN A 70 1.58 6.96 14.20
C GLN A 70 2.22 7.26 12.85
N LEU A 71 1.63 6.76 11.75
CA LEU A 71 2.08 7.06 10.39
C LEU A 71 1.94 8.55 10.07
N LEU A 72 0.84 9.17 10.51
CA LEU A 72 0.63 10.61 10.38
C LEU A 72 1.64 11.41 11.21
N ASP A 73 1.98 10.96 12.41
CA ASP A 73 3.02 11.60 13.25
C ASP A 73 4.38 11.55 12.55
N HIS A 74 4.74 10.39 11.99
CA HIS A 74 6.00 10.21 11.26
C HIS A 74 6.07 11.03 9.98
N ALA A 75 4.92 11.26 9.32
CA ALA A 75 4.81 12.13 8.15
C ALA A 75 4.74 13.62 8.52
N HIS A 76 5.00 13.99 9.79
CA HIS A 76 4.93 15.35 10.32
C HIS A 76 3.55 16.02 10.19
N VAL A 77 2.49 15.21 10.07
CA VAL A 77 1.10 15.68 10.08
C VAL A 77 0.70 15.96 11.52
N SER A 78 0.82 17.22 11.94
CA SER A 78 0.49 17.68 13.28
C SER A 78 -0.98 17.46 13.64
N ALA A 79 -1.29 17.40 14.94
CA ALA A 79 -2.68 17.29 15.42
C ALA A 79 -3.59 18.42 14.88
N ALA A 80 -3.06 19.64 14.79
CA ALA A 80 -3.78 20.78 14.22
C ALA A 80 -4.12 20.59 12.74
N MET A 81 -3.19 20.03 11.95
CA MET A 81 -3.44 19.67 10.55
C MET A 81 -4.52 18.59 10.46
N ARG A 82 -4.46 17.55 11.31
CA ARG A 82 -5.46 16.47 11.34
C ARG A 82 -6.87 16.97 11.55
N SER A 83 -7.07 17.91 12.47
CA SER A 83 -8.39 18.49 12.75
C SER A 83 -9.01 19.24 11.56
N SER A 84 -8.19 19.64 10.58
CA SER A 84 -8.64 20.29 9.34
C SER A 84 -8.63 19.38 8.11
N MET A 85 -8.12 18.15 8.23
CA MET A 85 -7.96 17.23 7.12
C MET A 85 -9.24 16.44 6.86
N TRP A 86 -9.48 16.18 5.58
CA TRP A 86 -10.56 15.31 5.13
C TRP A 86 -9.98 13.95 4.79
N PHE A 87 -10.52 12.91 5.40
CA PHE A 87 -10.13 11.54 5.10
C PHE A 87 -11.03 10.97 4.00
N GLN A 88 -10.46 10.73 2.83
CA GLN A 88 -11.16 10.12 1.69
C GLN A 88 -10.58 8.74 1.39
N HIS A 89 -11.45 7.76 1.22
CA HIS A 89 -11.12 6.40 0.78
C HIS A 89 -12.27 5.89 -0.10
N ASP A 90 -12.00 4.89 -0.95
CA ASP A 90 -13.04 4.24 -1.75
C ASP A 90 -14.00 3.45 -0.85
N GLY A 91 -15.31 3.68 -0.99
CA GLY A 91 -16.38 2.89 -0.34
C GLY A 91 -17.12 1.99 -1.34
N PRO A 92 -18.11 1.18 -0.93
CA PRO A 92 -18.12 0.24 0.18
C PRO A 92 -17.60 -1.12 -0.31
N SER A 93 -16.33 -1.42 -0.05
CA SER A 93 -15.87 -2.80 -0.07
C SER A 93 -16.49 -3.51 1.17
N PRO A 94 -16.79 -4.82 1.17
CA PRO A 94 -17.33 -5.54 2.36
C PRO A 94 -16.45 -5.45 3.63
N ILE A 95 -15.28 -4.83 3.49
CA ILE A 95 -14.29 -4.53 4.51
C ILE A 95 -14.53 -3.19 5.22
N THR A 96 -15.29 -2.27 4.62
CA THR A 96 -15.35 -0.85 5.02
C THR A 96 -16.67 -0.42 5.67
N ALA A 97 -17.56 -1.37 5.99
CA ALA A 97 -18.80 -1.04 6.70
C ALA A 97 -18.47 -0.57 8.14
N PHE A 98 -18.70 0.72 8.38
CA PHE A 98 -18.46 1.53 9.60
C PHE A 98 -17.02 1.98 9.87
N ALA A 99 -16.59 3.03 9.16
CA ALA A 99 -15.62 3.98 9.69
C ALA A 99 -15.94 5.41 9.18
N CYS A 100 -17.03 6.00 9.68
CA CYS A 100 -17.09 7.46 9.75
C CYS A 100 -16.27 7.83 10.99
N VAL A 101 -14.98 8.13 10.81
CA VAL A 101 -14.18 8.74 11.87
C VAL A 101 -14.54 10.21 11.88
N SER A 102 -15.64 10.54 12.57
CA SER A 102 -15.86 11.89 13.04
C SER A 102 -14.74 12.21 14.01
N THR A 103 -13.94 13.22 13.70
CA THR A 103 -13.03 13.83 14.67
C THR A 103 -13.83 14.79 15.54
#